data_AF-A0A1G7LJB2-F1
#
_entry.id   AF-A0A1G7LJB2-F1
#
_cell.length_a   1.000
_cell.length_b   1.000
_cell.length_c   1.000
_cell.angle_alpha   90.00
_cell.angle_beta   90.00
_cell.angle_gamma   90.00
#
_symmetry.space_group_name_H-M   'P 1'
#
loop_
_entity.id
_entity.type
_entity.pdbx_description
1 polymer ?
#
loop_
_entity_poly.entity_id
_entity_poly.type
_entity_poly.pdbx_seq_one_letter_code
_entity_poly.pdbx_strand_id
1 'polypeptide(L)' 'MAEIEPIRVGIGPADLDTDADGHADTAAVVEGPDLVLHTDLDGDGLADRTVRIGPDTVGPREVHWWAPWTWFD' A
#
# COMPACT_ATOMS: atom_id res chain seq x y z
N MET A 1 19.45 -11.01 17.43
CA MET A 1 18.28 -11.48 16.67
C MET A 1 18.21 -10.59 15.45
N ALA A 2 18.18 -11.15 14.23
CA ALA A 2 18.01 -10.33 13.04
C ALA A 2 16.54 -9.94 12.95
N GLU A 3 16.24 -8.64 12.96
CA GLU A 3 14.93 -8.13 12.57
C GLU A 3 14.67 -8.57 11.13
N ILE A 4 13.62 -9.34 10.92
CA ILE A 4 13.10 -9.61 9.59
C ILE A 4 12.37 -8.32 9.21
N GLU A 5 13.06 -7.41 8.52
CA GLU A 5 12.39 -6.23 7.97
C GLU A 5 11.23 -6.70 7.08
N PRO A 6 10.00 -6.19 7.26
CA PRO A 6 8.93 -6.46 6.32
C PRO A 6 9.39 -6.06 4.92
N ILE A 7 8.89 -6.76 3.90
CA ILE A 7 9.16 -6.39 2.51
C ILE A 7 8.49 -5.02 2.28
N ARG A 8 9.28 -3.95 2.30
CA ARG A 8 8.85 -2.57 2.10
C ARG A 8 8.87 -2.24 0.61
N VAL A 9 7.75 -1.75 0.07
CA VAL A 9 7.65 -1.28 -1.32
C VAL A 9 7.81 0.23 -1.31
N GLY A 10 8.84 0.73 -1.98
CA GLY A 10 8.99 2.17 -2.22
C GLY A 10 7.87 2.63 -3.14
N ILE A 11 7.15 3.68 -2.73
CA ILE A 11 6.13 4.28 -3.58
C ILE A 11 6.87 5.01 -4.71
N GLY A 12 6.44 4.83 -5.96
CA GLY A 12 6.89 5.69 -7.05
C GLY A 12 6.48 7.15 -6.80
N PRO A 13 6.50 8.05 -7.81
CA PRO A 13 5.88 9.36 -7.61
C PRO A 13 4.39 9.17 -7.27
N ALA A 14 4.01 9.42 -6.02
CA ALA A 14 2.60 9.51 -5.63
C ALA A 14 1.97 10.72 -6.34
N ASP A 15 0.80 10.52 -6.92
CA ASP A 15 0.08 11.53 -7.72
C ASP A 15 -1.39 11.67 -7.31
N LEU A 16 -1.88 10.80 -6.42
CA LEU A 16 -3.19 10.90 -5.78
C LEU A 16 -3.05 11.30 -4.31
N ASP A 17 -3.76 12.37 -3.95
CA ASP A 17 -4.06 12.78 -2.57
C ASP A 17 -5.45 12.21 -2.25
N THR A 18 -5.50 11.08 -1.53
CA THR A 18 -6.74 10.33 -1.30
C THR A 18 -7.47 10.74 -0.02
N ASP A 19 -6.80 11.42 0.90
CA ASP A 19 -7.39 11.95 2.13
C ASP A 19 -7.64 13.47 2.11
N ALA A 20 -7.21 14.15 1.03
CA ALA A 20 -7.38 15.57 0.75
C ALA A 20 -6.62 16.51 1.70
N ASP A 21 -5.44 16.11 2.18
CA ASP A 21 -4.59 16.93 3.04
C ASP A 21 -3.68 17.92 2.27
N GLY A 22 -3.60 17.78 0.95
CA GLY A 22 -2.77 18.60 0.06
C GLY A 22 -1.44 17.94 -0.34
N HIS A 23 -1.17 16.72 0.10
CA HIS A 23 -0.02 15.90 -0.25
C HIS A 23 -0.48 14.61 -0.94
N ALA A 24 0.20 14.22 -2.02
CA ALA A 24 -0.09 12.95 -2.66
C ALA A 24 0.44 11.80 -1.79
N ASP A 25 -0.47 10.89 -1.40
CA ASP A 25 -0.25 9.75 -0.52
C ASP A 25 -0.30 8.40 -1.26
N THR A 26 -0.84 8.39 -2.48
CA THR A 26 -1.13 7.16 -3.22
C THR A 26 -0.49 7.18 -4.61
N ALA A 27 0.12 6.06 -4.99
CA ALA A 27 0.55 5.78 -6.36
C ALA A 27 -0.29 4.65 -6.98
N ALA A 28 -0.74 4.86 -8.21
CA ALA A 28 -1.42 3.86 -9.02
C ALA A 28 -0.48 3.27 -10.08
N VAL A 29 -0.27 1.95 -10.02
CA VAL A 29 0.64 1.22 -10.93
C VAL A 29 -0.12 0.10 -11.63
N VAL A 30 0.12 -0.08 -12.92
CA VAL A 30 -0.40 -1.24 -13.67
C VAL A 30 0.64 -2.36 -13.65
N GLU A 31 0.27 -3.51 -13.10
CA GLU A 31 1.09 -4.72 -13.05
C GLU A 31 0.40 -5.88 -13.77
N GLY A 32 0.75 -6.08 -15.05
CA GLY A 32 0.09 -7.09 -15.88
C GLY A 32 -1.39 -6.74 -16.11
N PRO A 33 -2.35 -7.63 -15.81
CA PRO A 33 -3.78 -7.34 -15.94
C PRO A 33 -4.35 -6.55 -14.75
N ASP A 34 -3.54 -6.25 -13.74
CA ASP A 34 -4.01 -5.72 -12.47
C ASP A 34 -3.62 -4.24 -12.30
N LEU A 35 -4.53 -3.46 -11.71
CA LEU A 35 -4.26 -2.15 -11.14
C LEU A 35 -3.87 -2.33 -9.66
N VAL A 36 -2.73 -1.78 -9.27
CA VAL A 36 -2.20 -1.81 -7.91
C VAL A 36 -2.16 -0.39 -7.37
N LEU A 37 -2.75 -0.18 -6.19
CA LEU A 37 -2.70 1.07 -5.45
C LEU A 37 -1.80 0.87 -4.25
N HIS A 38 -0.78 1.71 -4.12
CA HIS A 38 0.11 1.79 -2.96
C HIS A 38 -0.17 3.10 -2.24
N THR A 39 -0.51 3.05 -0.96
CA THR A 39 -0.80 4.23 -0.14
C THR A 39 0.15 4.29 1.04
N ASP A 40 0.80 5.44 1.24
CA ASP A 40 1.59 5.84 2.41
C ASP A 40 0.69 6.67 3.33
N LEU A 41 0.37 6.15 4.50
CA LEU A 41 -0.57 6.79 5.44
C LEU A 41 0.16 7.62 6.51
N ASP A 42 1.47 7.46 6.66
CA ASP A 42 2.27 8.15 7.68
C ASP A 42 3.33 9.12 7.13
N GLY A 43 3.48 9.17 5.80
CA GLY A 43 4.32 10.12 5.07
C GLY A 43 5.80 9.75 5.05
N ASP A 44 6.17 8.49 5.32
CA ASP A 44 7.57 8.04 5.33
C ASP A 44 8.13 7.67 3.94
N GLY A 45 7.29 7.70 2.90
CA GLY A 45 7.60 7.36 1.52
C GLY A 45 7.50 5.87 1.19
N LEU A 46 6.96 5.05 2.09
CA LEU A 46 6.75 3.61 1.92
C LEU A 46 5.26 3.27 1.95
N ALA A 47 4.89 2.20 1.25
CA ALA A 47 3.49 1.76 1.22
C ALA A 47 3.10 1.04 2.52
N ASP A 48 2.11 1.60 3.23
CA ASP A 48 1.42 0.96 4.35
C ASP A 48 0.31 0.02 3.87
N ARG A 49 -0.35 0.42 2.78
CA ARG A 49 -1.50 -0.28 2.21
C ARG A 49 -1.27 -0.59 0.74
N THR A 50 -1.57 -1.82 0.35
CA THR A 50 -1.61 -2.23 -1.06
C THR A 50 -2.97 -2.82 -1.41
N VAL A 51 -3.64 -2.24 -2.41
CA VAL A 51 -4.89 -2.77 -2.98
C VAL A 51 -4.63 -3.21 -4.41
N ARG A 52 -5.05 -4.43 -4.76
CA ARG A 52 -4.96 -4.96 -6.12
C ARG A 52 -6.35 -5.20 -6.70
N ILE A 53 -6.56 -4.71 -7.91
CA ILE A 53 -7.82 -4.80 -8.66
C ILE A 53 -7.50 -5.44 -10.01
N GLY A 54 -8.07 -6.60 -10.28
CA GLY A 54 -7.74 -7.42 -11.43
C GLY A 54 -8.83 -8.44 -11.76
N PRO A 55 -8.82 -9.04 -12.96
CA PRO A 55 -9.86 -9.95 -13.43
C PRO A 55 -10.04 -11.20 -12.54
N ASP A 56 -8.98 -11.61 -11.84
CA ASP A 56 -9.00 -12.77 -10.94
C ASP A 56 -9.33 -12.39 -9.47
N THR A 57 -9.55 -11.10 -9.20
CA THR A 57 -9.77 -10.60 -7.83
C THR A 57 -11.25 -10.60 -7.52
N VAL A 58 -11.67 -11.42 -6.56
CA VAL A 58 -13.04 -11.43 -6.02
C VAL A 58 -13.19 -10.27 -5.01
N GLY A 59 -13.08 -9.03 -5.50
CA GLY A 59 -13.05 -7.81 -4.67
C GLY A 59 -11.63 -7.34 -4.29
N PRO A 60 -11.48 -6.11 -3.76
CA PRO A 60 -10.17 -5.58 -3.39
C PRO A 60 -9.54 -6.44 -2.30
N ARG A 61 -8.34 -6.99 -2.57
CA ARG A 61 -7.53 -7.63 -1.54
C ARG A 61 -6.64 -6.57 -0.90
N GLU A 62 -6.81 -6.38 0.40
CA GLU A 62 -5.97 -5.48 1.19
C GLU A 62 -4.81 -6.29 1.77
N VAL A 63 -3.59 -5.94 1.36
CA VAL A 63 -2.39 -6.54 1.94
C VAL A 63 -1.77 -5.53 2.87
N HIS A 64 -1.80 -5.84 4.16
CA HIS A 64 -1.14 -5.09 5.23
C HIS A 64 0.26 -5.66 5.41
N TRP A 65 1.29 -4.86 5.14
CA TRP A 65 2.68 -5.30 5.25
C TRP A 65 3.30 -5.01 6.62
N TRP A 66 2.53 -4.46 7.56
CA TRP A 66 2.96 -4.13 8.91
C TRP A 66 2.19 -4.93 9.97
N ALA A 67 2.96 -5.50 10.91
CA ALA A 67 2.56 -6.12 12.19
C ALA A 67 2.08 -7.61 12.20
N PRO A 68 2.95 -8.55 12.62
CA PRO A 68 2.52 -9.87 13.09
C PRO A 68 1.85 -9.92 14.47
N TRP A 69 1.53 -8.78 15.13
CA TRP A 69 0.95 -8.81 16.50
C TRP A 69 0.08 -7.59 16.86
N THR A 70 -1.10 -7.40 16.27
CA THR A 70 -2.16 -6.57 16.89
C THR A 70 -3.56 -7.02 16.46
N TRP A 71 -4.12 -8.00 17.16
CA TRP A 71 -5.55 -7.99 17.53
C TRP A 71 -5.63 -7.61 19.02
N PHE A 72 -6.70 -6.91 19.41
CA PHE A 72 -6.95 -6.13 20.64
C PHE A 72 -6.25 -4.75 20.61
N ASP A 73 -6.93 -3.59 20.57
CA ASP A 73 -8.21 -3.15 21.16
C ASP A 73 -9.30 -2.73 20.15
#